data_AF-A0A9X4EBH5-F1
#
_entry.id   AF-A0A9X4EBH5-F1
#
_cell.length_a   1.000
_cell.length_b   1.000
_cell.length_c   1.000
_cell.angle_alpha   90.00
_cell.angle_beta   90.00
_cell.angle_gamma   90.00
#
_symmetry.space_group_name_H-M   'P 1'
#
loop_
_entity.id
_entity.type
_entity.pdbx_description
1 polymer ?
#
loop_
_entity_poly.entity_id
_entity_poly.type
_entity_poly.pdbx_seq_one_letter_code
_entity_poly.pdbx_strand_id
1 'polypeptide(L)'
;MPTLLLLAGCAQHAGPPTTAPPSHVDHNAPLAADGPKLDPASLMRAVPSFPWVAAHQGETGTVTVALLCMPDGRVTDAEMMDGSGSDRLDAAALAAAESGKWRCMPGAVPQTRPAWITVRYSFKLRDRKDGAAPPPDVAPGGPLGAPSAVPGPTPPPRPALGARIDDDTVIPPPYPADALPTRERGNVPFKFLCGTDGRVLDAQLTQPAATSVHPHLDAAVLAAAQAGAWRCSPSKRPDDHQPMESWGFDRLSFTAPDADAPDVDTAEIDPSTLRRADYTIDAAQAGEEGRVIVSFLCGVNERLGDFKITQSSGHPRLDAAVLATLRSAEARCVPAASRATSRIQVAPGFHEVNFQLGPTPPQPGDAPLIDFRSALAAPPAFPTKGWPKDTTASLTVASLCGPEGTLLDNVLLEGSGHPDLDAAFLAATNSGLWRCYPARLRSTGVAVATWIAVKQRFGGPETEPRLEPVPMGAVLDPQSVLPPPDAPGPQRSRPKAWLRFRCGASGRILDADLFRSSGDPRLDADLMAQARSGKWHCLPYHNPESGAPMESWGFFPYAGPTP
;
A
#
# COMPACT_ATOMS: atom_id res chain seq x y z
N MET A 1 5.62 -52.06 29.57
CA MET A 1 5.06 -50.69 29.51
C MET A 1 4.26 -50.59 28.23
N PRO A 2 2.98 -50.21 28.26
CA PRO A 2 2.09 -50.37 27.13
C PRO A 2 2.19 -49.22 26.13
N THR A 3 2.14 -49.63 24.86
CA THR A 3 2.03 -48.84 23.63
C THR A 3 0.64 -48.22 23.53
N LEU A 4 0.55 -46.89 23.35
CA LEU A 4 -0.70 -46.21 22.99
C LEU A 4 -0.61 -45.70 21.55
N LEU A 5 -1.40 -46.31 20.65
CA LEU A 5 -1.75 -45.77 19.34
C LEU A 5 -2.91 -44.78 19.49
N LEU A 6 -2.78 -43.59 18.92
CA LEU A 6 -3.87 -42.62 18.78
C LEU A 6 -4.23 -42.45 17.30
N LEU A 7 -5.40 -42.96 16.93
CA LEU A 7 -6.09 -42.71 15.66
C LEU A 7 -6.88 -41.39 15.80
N ALA A 8 -6.59 -40.41 14.95
CA ALA A 8 -7.38 -39.18 14.84
C ALA A 8 -8.41 -39.33 13.70
N GLY A 9 -9.68 -39.37 14.06
CA GLY A 9 -10.82 -39.44 13.14
C GLY A 9 -11.34 -38.06 12.75
N CYS A 10 -11.74 -37.93 11.49
CA CYS A 10 -12.44 -36.78 10.93
C CYS A 10 -13.88 -36.67 11.49
N ALA A 11 -14.29 -35.48 11.92
CA ALA A 11 -15.70 -35.16 12.18
C ALA A 11 -16.04 -33.78 11.60
N GLN A 12 -16.88 -33.77 10.55
CA GLN A 12 -17.48 -32.58 9.98
C GLN A 12 -18.63 -32.11 10.88
N HIS A 13 -18.57 -30.87 11.37
CA HIS A 13 -19.67 -30.20 12.06
C HIS A 13 -20.62 -29.58 11.03
N ALA A 14 -21.85 -30.07 10.96
CA ALA A 14 -22.96 -29.38 10.29
C ALA A 14 -23.52 -28.29 11.22
N GLY A 15 -23.51 -27.04 10.78
CA GLY A 15 -24.13 -25.92 11.49
C GLY A 15 -25.68 -25.97 11.41
N PRO A 16 -26.40 -25.35 12.37
CA PRO A 16 -27.86 -25.33 12.38
C PRO A 16 -28.43 -24.41 11.28
N PRO A 17 -29.64 -24.68 10.77
CA PRO A 17 -30.27 -23.87 9.73
C PRO A 17 -30.71 -22.49 10.26
N THR A 18 -30.22 -21.42 9.62
CA THR A 18 -30.62 -20.04 9.84
C THR A 18 -32.09 -19.84 9.45
N THR A 19 -32.91 -19.40 10.40
CA THR A 19 -34.33 -19.09 10.21
C THR A 19 -34.47 -17.67 9.67
N ALA A 20 -35.13 -17.49 8.52
CA ALA A 20 -35.44 -16.19 7.95
C ALA A 20 -36.54 -15.47 8.77
N PRO A 21 -36.41 -14.16 9.08
CA PRO A 21 -37.42 -13.42 9.83
C PRO A 21 -38.68 -13.14 8.99
N PRO A 22 -39.90 -13.24 9.56
CA PRO A 22 -41.14 -13.04 8.82
C PRO A 22 -41.43 -11.56 8.54
N SER A 23 -41.98 -11.30 7.36
CA SER A 23 -42.29 -9.97 6.84
C SER A 23 -43.76 -9.58 6.93
N HIS A 24 -44.05 -8.45 7.56
CA HIS A 24 -45.36 -7.79 7.51
C HIS A 24 -45.16 -6.29 7.31
N VAL A 25 -45.64 -5.77 6.18
CA VAL A 25 -45.61 -4.34 5.79
C VAL A 25 -46.97 -3.72 6.06
N ASP A 26 -47.02 -2.52 6.61
CA ASP A 26 -48.25 -1.74 6.77
C ASP A 26 -48.68 -1.15 5.41
N HIS A 27 -49.95 -1.34 5.05
CA HIS A 27 -50.45 -1.14 3.69
C HIS A 27 -50.89 0.30 3.38
N ASN A 28 -50.71 1.24 4.32
CA ASN A 28 -51.29 2.59 4.25
C ASN A 28 -50.30 3.75 4.41
N ALA A 29 -48.98 3.56 4.25
CA ALA A 29 -48.03 4.67 4.26
C ALA A 29 -48.27 5.60 3.04
N PRO A 30 -48.68 6.88 3.23
CA PRO A 30 -48.97 7.77 2.10
C PRO A 30 -47.70 8.26 1.44
N LEU A 31 -47.67 8.17 0.10
CA LEU A 31 -46.73 8.93 -0.72
C LEU A 31 -46.89 10.42 -0.41
N ALA A 32 -45.79 11.18 -0.50
CA ALA A 32 -45.85 12.64 -0.57
C ALA A 32 -46.91 13.04 -1.62
N ALA A 33 -47.99 13.69 -1.17
CA ALA A 33 -49.23 13.86 -1.92
C ALA A 33 -49.06 14.55 -3.29
N ASP A 34 -47.94 15.23 -3.49
CA ASP A 34 -47.63 16.09 -4.64
C ASP A 34 -46.61 15.51 -5.65
N GLY A 35 -46.19 14.24 -5.48
CA GLY A 35 -45.26 13.55 -6.38
C GLY A 35 -45.86 13.11 -7.73
N PRO A 36 -45.04 12.62 -8.69
CA PRO A 36 -45.56 12.08 -9.94
C PRO A 36 -46.33 10.79 -9.65
N LYS A 37 -47.29 10.44 -10.50
CA LYS A 37 -48.12 9.24 -10.34
C LYS A 37 -47.99 8.36 -11.57
N LEU A 38 -48.03 7.05 -11.41
CA LEU A 38 -48.05 6.15 -12.57
C LEU A 38 -49.34 6.41 -13.39
N ASP A 39 -49.21 6.60 -14.71
CA ASP A 39 -50.33 6.66 -15.64
C ASP A 39 -51.06 5.31 -15.64
N PRO A 40 -52.31 5.23 -15.13
CA PRO A 40 -53.05 3.98 -15.12
C PRO A 40 -53.24 3.39 -16.51
N ALA A 41 -53.35 4.23 -17.55
CA ALA A 41 -53.49 3.76 -18.92
C ALA A 41 -52.20 3.09 -19.42
N SER A 42 -51.04 3.58 -19.01
CA SER A 42 -49.74 2.96 -19.33
C SER A 42 -49.56 1.60 -18.66
N LEU A 43 -49.99 1.46 -17.40
CA LEU A 43 -49.99 0.19 -16.69
C LEU A 43 -50.90 -0.83 -17.39
N MET A 44 -52.10 -0.41 -17.81
CA MET A 44 -53.04 -1.28 -18.52
C MET A 44 -52.55 -1.71 -19.91
N ARG A 45 -51.70 -0.91 -20.57
CA ARG A 45 -51.08 -1.28 -21.86
C ARG A 45 -49.93 -2.27 -21.71
N ALA A 46 -49.33 -2.35 -20.52
CA ALA A 46 -48.18 -3.19 -20.23
C ALA A 46 -48.33 -3.83 -18.85
N VAL A 47 -49.43 -4.57 -18.67
CA VAL A 47 -49.71 -5.31 -17.45
C VAL A 47 -48.63 -6.40 -17.28
N PRO A 48 -48.04 -6.57 -16.09
CA PRO A 48 -47.15 -7.69 -15.80
C PRO A 48 -47.78 -9.02 -16.22
N SER A 49 -47.08 -9.77 -17.07
CA SER A 49 -47.55 -11.06 -17.54
C SER A 49 -47.59 -12.03 -16.36
N PHE A 50 -48.70 -12.73 -16.18
CA PHE A 50 -48.77 -13.79 -15.17
C PHE A 50 -48.03 -15.02 -15.72
N PRO A 51 -46.89 -15.44 -15.14
CA PRO A 51 -46.14 -16.59 -15.66
C PRO A 51 -46.99 -17.85 -15.60
N TRP A 52 -47.06 -18.60 -16.71
CA TRP A 52 -47.91 -19.80 -16.80
C TRP A 52 -47.61 -20.84 -15.73
N VAL A 53 -46.33 -20.99 -15.35
CA VAL A 53 -45.88 -21.91 -14.28
C VAL A 53 -46.41 -21.47 -12.91
N ALA A 54 -46.29 -20.18 -12.60
CA ALA A 54 -46.83 -19.59 -11.36
C ALA A 54 -48.36 -19.77 -11.30
N ALA A 55 -49.05 -19.62 -12.44
CA ALA A 55 -50.49 -19.84 -12.53
C ALA A 55 -50.88 -21.31 -12.29
N HIS A 56 -50.08 -22.27 -12.80
CA HIS A 56 -50.31 -23.71 -12.58
C HIS A 56 -50.04 -24.13 -11.14
N GLN A 57 -49.10 -23.46 -10.48
CA GLN A 57 -48.73 -23.71 -9.09
C GLN A 57 -49.63 -22.94 -8.10
N GLY A 58 -50.58 -22.14 -8.59
CA GLY A 58 -51.46 -21.34 -7.76
C GLY A 58 -50.75 -20.23 -6.99
N GLU A 59 -49.57 -19.83 -7.43
CA GLU A 59 -48.79 -18.76 -6.80
C GLU A 59 -49.54 -17.44 -6.95
N THR A 60 -49.71 -16.72 -5.85
CA THR A 60 -50.26 -15.36 -5.83
C THR A 60 -49.40 -14.52 -4.91
N GLY A 61 -49.45 -13.21 -5.08
CA GLY A 61 -48.69 -12.33 -4.21
C GLY A 61 -48.75 -10.90 -4.69
N THR A 62 -48.23 -10.01 -3.85
CA THR A 62 -48.20 -8.58 -4.15
C THR A 62 -46.77 -8.11 -4.18
N VAL A 63 -46.37 -7.53 -5.29
CA VAL A 63 -45.07 -6.88 -5.44
C VAL A 63 -45.20 -5.40 -5.18
N THR A 64 -44.12 -4.82 -4.68
CA THR A 64 -43.94 -3.37 -4.62
C THR A 64 -42.71 -3.02 -5.42
N VAL A 65 -42.84 -2.14 -6.41
CA VAL A 65 -41.77 -1.74 -7.33
C VAL A 65 -41.56 -0.23 -7.22
N ALA A 66 -40.32 0.21 -7.03
CA ALA A 66 -39.92 1.60 -7.15
C ALA A 66 -39.59 1.92 -8.62
N LEU A 67 -40.04 3.07 -9.13
CA LEU A 67 -39.84 3.49 -10.53
C LEU A 67 -39.23 4.88 -10.57
N LEU A 68 -38.19 5.08 -11.38
CA LEU A 68 -37.61 6.40 -11.62
C LEU A 68 -38.35 7.08 -12.78
N CYS A 69 -39.16 8.08 -12.43
CA CYS A 69 -39.88 8.92 -13.37
C CYS A 69 -39.03 10.11 -13.81
N MET A 70 -38.80 10.25 -15.10
CA MET A 70 -38.16 11.42 -15.69
C MET A 70 -39.16 12.57 -15.87
N PRO A 71 -38.70 13.84 -15.99
CA PRO A 71 -39.58 14.99 -16.25
C PRO A 71 -40.45 14.88 -17.51
N ASP A 72 -40.03 14.09 -18.50
CA ASP A 72 -40.78 13.79 -19.73
C ASP A 72 -41.86 12.69 -19.55
N GLY A 73 -42.03 12.19 -18.32
CA GLY A 73 -42.99 11.15 -17.97
C GLY A 73 -42.53 9.73 -18.31
N ARG A 74 -41.28 9.52 -18.75
CA ARG A 74 -40.75 8.17 -18.98
C ARG A 74 -40.29 7.51 -17.68
N VAL A 75 -40.52 6.20 -17.57
CA VAL A 75 -39.84 5.37 -16.58
C VAL A 75 -38.50 4.95 -17.17
N THR A 76 -37.40 5.28 -16.51
CA THR A 76 -36.04 4.92 -16.96
C THR A 76 -35.38 3.86 -16.11
N ASP A 77 -35.90 3.62 -14.92
CA ASP A 77 -35.35 2.64 -13.98
C ASP A 77 -36.47 2.04 -13.13
N ALA A 78 -36.28 0.80 -12.67
CA ALA A 78 -37.23 0.07 -11.85
C ALA A 78 -36.51 -0.85 -10.86
N GLU A 79 -36.96 -0.87 -9.61
CA GLU A 79 -36.35 -1.67 -8.55
C GLU A 79 -37.42 -2.39 -7.71
N MET A 80 -37.12 -3.61 -7.28
CA MET A 80 -38.02 -4.36 -6.41
C MET A 80 -37.85 -3.95 -4.94
N MET A 81 -38.95 -3.47 -4.35
CA MET A 81 -39.02 -3.04 -2.96
C MET A 81 -39.47 -4.14 -2.02
N ASP A 82 -40.55 -4.83 -2.40
CA ASP A 82 -41.12 -5.93 -1.64
C ASP A 82 -41.52 -7.02 -2.63
N GLY A 83 -40.96 -8.20 -2.42
CA GLY A 83 -41.22 -9.36 -3.25
C GLY A 83 -42.58 -9.96 -2.92
N SER A 84 -43.19 -10.60 -3.91
CA SER A 84 -44.46 -11.31 -3.76
C SER A 84 -44.34 -12.61 -2.95
N GLY A 85 -43.11 -13.07 -2.67
CA GLY A 85 -42.82 -14.42 -2.20
C GLY A 85 -42.61 -15.45 -3.32
N SER A 86 -42.65 -15.02 -4.59
CA SER A 86 -42.30 -15.83 -5.77
C SER A 86 -41.37 -15.07 -6.70
N ASP A 87 -40.15 -15.58 -6.89
CA ASP A 87 -39.14 -15.03 -7.80
C ASP A 87 -39.68 -14.83 -9.23
N ARG A 88 -40.65 -15.66 -9.65
CA ARG A 88 -41.24 -15.61 -11.00
C ARG A 88 -42.20 -14.45 -11.16
N LEU A 89 -43.03 -14.20 -10.15
CA LEU A 89 -43.95 -13.06 -10.13
C LEU A 89 -43.18 -11.74 -10.01
N ASP A 90 -42.10 -11.77 -9.23
CA ASP A 90 -41.18 -10.67 -9.01
C ASP A 90 -40.48 -10.26 -10.33
N ALA A 91 -39.88 -11.23 -11.01
CA ALA A 91 -39.26 -11.02 -12.32
C ALA A 91 -40.26 -10.50 -13.37
N ALA A 92 -41.51 -11.00 -13.36
CA ALA A 92 -42.54 -10.55 -14.29
C ALA A 92 -42.96 -9.09 -14.07
N ALA A 93 -42.97 -8.64 -12.82
CA ALA A 93 -43.27 -7.25 -12.49
C ALA A 93 -42.15 -6.29 -12.90
N LEU A 94 -40.89 -6.65 -12.62
CA LEU A 94 -39.74 -5.87 -13.05
C LEU A 94 -39.66 -5.78 -14.58
N ALA A 95 -39.82 -6.90 -15.29
CA ALA A 95 -39.82 -6.91 -16.75
C ALA A 95 -40.90 -6.00 -17.37
N ALA A 96 -42.07 -5.88 -16.72
CA ALA A 96 -43.12 -4.98 -17.16
C ALA A 96 -42.77 -3.51 -16.93
N ALA A 97 -42.19 -3.20 -15.78
CA ALA A 97 -41.71 -1.86 -15.44
C ALA A 97 -40.58 -1.39 -16.38
N GLU A 98 -39.62 -2.27 -16.66
CA GLU A 98 -38.46 -2.03 -17.52
C GLU A 98 -38.79 -2.04 -19.02
N SER A 99 -40.00 -2.48 -19.40
CA SER A 99 -40.42 -2.56 -20.81
C SER A 99 -40.42 -1.21 -21.55
N GLY A 100 -40.25 -0.09 -20.81
CA GLY A 100 -40.30 1.26 -21.35
C GLY A 100 -41.70 1.68 -21.80
N LYS A 101 -42.75 0.91 -21.45
CA LYS A 101 -44.16 1.20 -21.79
C LYS A 101 -44.91 1.92 -20.67
N TRP A 102 -44.45 1.81 -19.43
CA TRP A 102 -44.99 2.55 -18.29
C TRP A 102 -44.64 4.04 -18.41
N ARG A 103 -45.58 4.89 -18.00
CA ARG A 103 -45.45 6.35 -18.02
C ARG A 103 -45.85 6.92 -16.68
N CYS A 104 -45.18 7.98 -16.27
CA CYS A 104 -45.56 8.77 -15.12
C CYS A 104 -46.28 10.04 -15.60
N MET A 105 -47.33 10.41 -14.89
CA MET A 105 -47.99 11.70 -15.02
C MET A 105 -47.34 12.67 -14.04
N PRO A 106 -47.08 13.92 -14.45
CA PRO A 106 -46.62 14.95 -13.53
C PRO A 106 -47.62 15.14 -12.38
N GLY A 107 -47.11 15.43 -11.18
CA GLY A 107 -47.93 15.81 -10.03
C GLY A 107 -48.54 17.21 -10.19
N ALA A 108 -49.17 17.72 -9.13
CA ALA A 108 -49.75 19.08 -9.13
C ALA A 108 -48.69 20.18 -9.34
N VAL A 109 -47.42 19.87 -9.08
CA VAL A 109 -46.27 20.74 -9.33
C VAL A 109 -45.46 20.14 -10.48
N PRO A 110 -45.16 20.91 -11.56
CA PRO A 110 -44.30 20.43 -12.63
C PRO A 110 -42.90 20.13 -12.08
N GLN A 111 -42.44 18.90 -12.30
CA GLN A 111 -41.12 18.45 -11.83
C GLN A 111 -40.04 18.83 -12.83
N THR A 112 -38.98 19.45 -12.33
CA THR A 112 -37.78 19.80 -13.11
C THR A 112 -36.68 18.74 -13.00
N ARG A 113 -36.85 17.75 -12.12
CA ARG A 113 -35.87 16.69 -11.83
C ARG A 113 -36.54 15.30 -11.85
N PRO A 114 -35.78 14.23 -12.15
CA PRO A 114 -36.27 12.86 -11.99
C PRO A 114 -36.71 12.56 -10.55
N ALA A 115 -37.73 11.72 -10.38
CA ALA A 115 -38.26 11.38 -9.06
C ALA A 115 -38.67 9.90 -8.99
N TRP A 116 -38.37 9.25 -7.87
CA TRP A 116 -38.80 7.90 -7.59
C TRP A 116 -40.27 7.85 -7.12
N ILE A 117 -41.03 6.90 -7.64
CA ILE A 117 -42.40 6.57 -7.17
C ILE A 117 -42.48 5.10 -6.81
N THR A 118 -43.46 4.73 -5.99
CA THR A 118 -43.70 3.34 -5.62
C THR A 118 -45.03 2.86 -6.17
N VAL A 119 -45.02 1.69 -6.80
CA VAL A 119 -46.19 1.05 -7.39
C VAL A 119 -46.38 -0.31 -6.76
N ARG A 120 -47.57 -0.55 -6.24
CA ARG A 120 -47.97 -1.83 -5.68
C ARG A 120 -48.84 -2.58 -6.68
N TYR A 121 -48.45 -3.81 -7.02
CA TYR A 121 -49.15 -4.64 -8.00
C TYR A 121 -49.44 -6.03 -7.44
N SER A 122 -50.71 -6.45 -7.46
CA SER A 122 -51.13 -7.75 -6.93
C SER A 122 -51.43 -8.74 -8.05
N PHE A 123 -50.69 -9.85 -8.09
CA PHE A 123 -51.02 -11.01 -8.91
C PHE A 123 -52.15 -11.80 -8.26
N LYS A 124 -53.31 -11.84 -8.91
CA LYS A 124 -54.46 -12.64 -8.48
C LYS A 124 -54.77 -13.68 -9.54
N LEU A 125 -54.91 -14.93 -9.12
CA LEU A 125 -55.42 -15.98 -10.00
C LEU A 125 -56.88 -15.63 -10.30
N ARG A 126 -57.23 -15.47 -11.59
CA ARG A 126 -58.64 -15.33 -11.94
C ARG A 126 -59.32 -16.66 -11.63
N ASP A 127 -60.48 -16.59 -10.97
CA ASP A 127 -61.35 -17.74 -10.81
C ASP A 127 -61.50 -18.43 -12.16
N ARG A 128 -61.14 -19.71 -12.21
CA ARG A 128 -61.33 -20.59 -13.36
C ARG A 128 -62.83 -20.78 -13.54
N LYS A 129 -63.49 -19.76 -14.09
CA LYS A 129 -64.84 -19.86 -14.62
C LYS A 129 -64.72 -20.59 -15.94
N ASP A 130 -64.64 -21.92 -15.85
CA ASP A 130 -65.21 -22.92 -16.76
C ASP A 130 -64.74 -24.32 -16.34
N GLY A 131 -65.71 -25.18 -16.10
CA GLY A 131 -65.55 -26.46 -15.41
C GLY A 131 -64.77 -27.52 -16.18
N ALA A 132 -63.95 -28.25 -15.44
CA ALA A 132 -63.66 -29.66 -15.68
C ALA A 132 -63.40 -30.28 -14.30
N ALA A 133 -64.28 -31.20 -13.90
CA ALA A 133 -64.28 -31.83 -12.59
C ALA A 133 -62.98 -32.63 -12.34
N PRO A 134 -62.43 -32.62 -11.11
CA PRO A 134 -61.43 -33.59 -10.71
C PRO A 134 -62.09 -34.99 -10.50
N PRO A 135 -61.40 -36.10 -10.83
CA PRO A 135 -61.92 -37.43 -10.57
C PRO A 135 -62.04 -37.68 -9.05
N PRO A 136 -63.03 -38.47 -8.62
CA PRO A 136 -63.29 -38.70 -7.20
C PRO A 136 -62.36 -39.76 -6.61
N ASP A 137 -62.30 -39.73 -5.28
CA ASP A 137 -61.92 -40.81 -4.37
C ASP A 137 -60.43 -41.02 -4.05
N VAL A 138 -59.96 -40.25 -3.05
CA VAL A 138 -59.49 -40.87 -1.79
C VAL A 138 -60.06 -40.06 -0.62
N ALA A 139 -61.02 -40.63 0.09
CA ALA A 139 -61.66 -40.09 1.29
C ALA A 139 -60.86 -40.48 2.57
N PRO A 140 -61.22 -39.99 3.77
CA PRO A 140 -60.28 -39.30 4.66
C PRO A 140 -60.00 -40.03 5.99
N GLY A 141 -58.85 -39.74 6.60
CA GLY A 141 -58.53 -40.13 7.97
C GLY A 141 -58.30 -38.93 8.88
N GLY A 142 -59.34 -38.58 9.67
CA GLY A 142 -59.27 -38.19 11.09
C GLY A 142 -58.51 -36.93 11.55
N PRO A 143 -59.10 -36.07 12.42
CA PRO A 143 -58.51 -34.79 12.82
C PRO A 143 -57.57 -34.94 14.03
N LEU A 144 -56.43 -34.25 13.98
CA LEU A 144 -55.65 -33.90 15.18
C LEU A 144 -55.68 -32.38 15.34
N GLY A 145 -56.13 -31.95 16.52
CA GLY A 145 -56.40 -30.56 16.85
C GLY A 145 -55.18 -29.64 16.68
N ALA A 146 -55.42 -28.49 16.07
CA ALA A 146 -54.49 -27.38 16.08
C ALA A 146 -54.46 -26.76 17.49
N PRO A 147 -53.29 -26.64 18.14
CA PRO A 147 -53.18 -25.86 19.37
C PRO A 147 -53.38 -24.37 19.07
N SER A 148 -54.17 -23.70 19.91
CA SER A 148 -54.37 -22.26 19.88
C SER A 148 -53.04 -21.52 19.84
N ALA A 149 -52.84 -20.73 18.80
CA ALA A 149 -51.68 -19.86 18.64
C ALA A 149 -51.66 -18.80 19.74
N VAL A 150 -50.62 -18.84 20.57
CA VAL A 150 -50.27 -17.78 21.51
C VAL A 150 -49.95 -16.51 20.69
N PRO A 151 -50.47 -15.32 21.01
CA PRO A 151 -50.09 -14.09 20.33
C PRO A 151 -48.60 -13.84 20.59
N GLY A 152 -47.79 -13.95 19.54
CA GLY A 152 -46.37 -13.65 19.58
C GLY A 152 -46.12 -12.15 19.81
N PRO A 153 -44.90 -11.78 20.26
CA PRO A 153 -44.51 -10.39 20.43
C PRO A 153 -44.73 -9.61 19.14
N THR A 154 -45.35 -8.44 19.24
CA THR A 154 -45.59 -7.54 18.11
C THR A 154 -44.23 -7.20 17.48
N PRO A 155 -44.02 -7.49 16.18
CA PRO A 155 -42.75 -7.21 15.52
C PRO A 155 -42.46 -5.70 15.52
N PRO A 156 -41.19 -5.28 15.52
CA PRO A 156 -40.82 -3.88 15.50
C PRO A 156 -41.40 -3.17 14.25
N PRO A 157 -41.81 -1.90 14.37
CA PRO A 157 -42.31 -1.13 13.24
C PRO A 157 -41.24 -1.00 12.15
N ARG A 158 -41.63 -1.22 10.89
CA ARG A 158 -40.73 -1.10 9.74
C ARG A 158 -40.64 0.37 9.28
N PRO A 159 -39.48 0.84 8.79
CA PRO A 159 -39.34 2.21 8.30
C PRO A 159 -40.24 2.47 7.09
N ALA A 160 -40.73 3.71 6.96
CA ALA A 160 -41.53 4.12 5.80
C ALA A 160 -40.67 4.40 4.57
N LEU A 161 -41.27 4.94 3.50
CA LEU A 161 -40.58 5.32 2.27
C LEU A 161 -40.73 6.82 2.01
N GLY A 162 -39.82 7.38 1.21
CA GLY A 162 -39.88 8.77 0.74
C GLY A 162 -38.88 9.72 1.39
N ALA A 163 -37.86 9.20 2.09
CA ALA A 163 -36.75 10.03 2.52
C ALA A 163 -36.04 10.64 1.31
N ARG A 164 -35.53 11.86 1.48
CA ARG A 164 -34.73 12.56 0.48
C ARG A 164 -33.35 12.84 1.03
N ILE A 165 -32.30 12.56 0.27
CA ILE A 165 -30.95 12.94 0.70
C ILE A 165 -30.82 14.46 0.53
N ASP A 166 -29.99 15.08 1.36
CA ASP A 166 -29.63 16.49 1.20
C ASP A 166 -28.39 16.58 0.32
N ASP A 167 -28.60 16.87 -0.97
CA ASP A 167 -27.57 16.94 -2.02
C ASP A 167 -26.35 17.80 -1.60
N ASP A 168 -26.55 18.85 -0.80
CA ASP A 168 -25.48 19.76 -0.35
C ASP A 168 -24.54 19.12 0.68
N THR A 169 -24.97 18.03 1.31
CA THR A 169 -24.19 17.28 2.31
C THR A 169 -23.59 16.00 1.73
N VAL A 170 -24.00 15.61 0.52
CA VAL A 170 -23.45 14.45 -0.18
C VAL A 170 -22.11 14.82 -0.76
N ILE A 171 -21.05 14.51 -0.01
CA ILE A 171 -19.67 14.61 -0.50
C ILE A 171 -19.37 13.30 -1.25
N PRO A 172 -19.14 13.33 -2.57
CA PRO A 172 -18.78 12.13 -3.32
C PRO A 172 -17.46 11.55 -2.78
N PRO A 173 -17.35 10.23 -2.58
CA PRO A 173 -16.09 9.62 -2.19
C PRO A 173 -15.02 9.85 -3.26
N PRO A 174 -13.73 9.91 -2.87
CA PRO A 174 -12.66 9.92 -3.84
C PRO A 174 -12.74 8.69 -4.74
N TYR A 175 -12.34 8.84 -6.00
CA TYR A 175 -12.33 7.74 -6.95
C TYR A 175 -11.42 6.60 -6.42
N PRO A 176 -11.93 5.35 -6.28
CA PRO A 176 -11.17 4.27 -5.64
C PRO A 176 -9.89 3.92 -6.42
N ALA A 177 -8.77 3.79 -5.71
CA ALA A 177 -7.50 3.42 -6.33
C ALA A 177 -7.57 2.07 -7.07
N ASP A 178 -8.32 1.11 -6.50
CA ASP A 178 -8.49 -0.23 -7.07
C ASP A 178 -9.35 -0.23 -8.34
N ALA A 179 -10.14 0.84 -8.56
CA ALA A 179 -10.92 1.08 -9.77
C ALA A 179 -10.12 1.78 -10.90
N LEU A 180 -8.89 2.24 -10.63
CA LEU A 180 -8.06 2.94 -11.62
C LEU A 180 -7.56 2.03 -12.75
N PRO A 181 -7.06 0.80 -12.49
CA PRO A 181 -6.55 -0.07 -13.56
C PRO A 181 -7.64 -0.48 -14.55
N THR A 182 -8.87 -0.67 -14.06
CA THR A 182 -10.04 -1.10 -14.84
C THR A 182 -10.83 0.08 -15.41
N ARG A 183 -10.53 1.32 -14.98
CA ARG A 183 -11.25 2.55 -15.35
C ARG A 183 -12.77 2.40 -15.22
N GLU A 184 -13.21 1.82 -14.10
CA GLU A 184 -14.63 1.66 -13.79
C GLU A 184 -15.35 3.02 -13.80
N ARG A 185 -16.48 3.09 -14.50
CA ARG A 185 -17.21 4.34 -14.69
C ARG A 185 -18.69 4.04 -14.75
N GLY A 186 -19.50 4.84 -14.10
CA GLY A 186 -20.92 4.59 -14.06
C GLY A 186 -21.63 5.28 -12.90
N ASN A 187 -22.92 4.98 -12.79
CA ASN A 187 -23.75 5.40 -11.68
C ASN A 187 -23.90 4.24 -10.73
N VAL A 188 -23.70 4.49 -9.44
CA VAL A 188 -23.94 3.53 -8.37
C VAL A 188 -25.26 3.92 -7.69
N PRO A 189 -26.38 3.28 -8.04
CA PRO A 189 -27.64 3.46 -7.33
C PRO A 189 -27.59 2.79 -5.96
N PHE A 190 -28.09 3.48 -4.94
CA PHE A 190 -28.16 2.95 -3.58
C PHE A 190 -29.44 3.45 -2.88
N LYS A 191 -29.91 2.67 -1.92
CA LYS A 191 -30.97 3.07 -0.98
C LYS A 191 -30.36 3.37 0.38
N PHE A 192 -30.94 4.32 1.10
CA PHE A 192 -30.47 4.74 2.42
C PHE A 192 -31.63 4.88 3.39
N LEU A 193 -31.40 4.51 4.65
CA LEU A 193 -32.36 4.66 5.74
C LEU A 193 -32.10 6.01 6.42
N CYS A 194 -33.07 6.91 6.35
CA CYS A 194 -33.02 8.19 7.03
C CYS A 194 -33.65 8.09 8.42
N GLY A 195 -32.86 8.43 9.44
CA GLY A 195 -33.31 8.55 10.81
C GLY A 195 -34.22 9.76 11.03
N THR A 196 -34.99 9.75 12.12
CA THR A 196 -35.86 10.87 12.49
C THR A 196 -35.08 12.16 12.81
N ASP A 197 -33.79 12.05 13.09
CA ASP A 197 -32.84 13.16 13.32
C ASP A 197 -32.21 13.70 12.02
N GLY A 198 -32.59 13.16 10.85
CA GLY A 198 -32.06 13.57 9.55
C GLY A 198 -30.66 13.03 9.24
N ARG A 199 -30.21 11.99 9.94
CA ARG A 199 -28.97 11.27 9.61
C ARG A 199 -29.25 10.00 8.80
N VAL A 200 -28.29 9.63 7.96
CA VAL A 200 -28.31 8.32 7.30
C VAL A 200 -27.88 7.25 8.31
N LEU A 201 -28.80 6.33 8.64
CA LEU A 201 -28.59 5.24 9.60
C LEU A 201 -28.07 3.96 8.95
N ASP A 202 -28.48 3.71 7.70
CA ASP A 202 -28.08 2.54 6.92
C ASP A 202 -28.02 2.90 5.42
N ALA A 203 -27.22 2.17 4.66
CA ALA A 203 -27.14 2.30 3.20
C ALA A 203 -26.87 0.94 2.57
N GLN A 204 -27.59 0.65 1.49
CA GLN A 204 -27.52 -0.62 0.78
C GLN A 204 -27.54 -0.35 -0.73
N LEU A 205 -26.80 -1.15 -1.50
CA LEU A 205 -26.89 -1.08 -2.96
C LEU A 205 -28.27 -1.58 -3.40
N THR A 206 -28.81 -0.96 -4.43
CA THR A 206 -30.10 -1.37 -5.01
C THR A 206 -29.98 -2.66 -5.81
N GLN A 207 -28.80 -2.93 -6.35
CA GLN A 207 -28.46 -4.19 -7.02
C GLN A 207 -27.58 -5.06 -6.12
N PRO A 208 -27.71 -6.40 -6.15
CA PRO A 208 -26.78 -7.28 -5.46
C PRO A 208 -25.34 -7.00 -5.90
N ALA A 209 -24.42 -6.85 -4.94
CA ALA A 209 -23.01 -6.57 -5.23
C ALA A 209 -22.37 -7.62 -6.18
N ALA A 210 -22.84 -8.88 -6.13
CA ALA A 210 -22.40 -9.95 -7.02
C ALA A 210 -22.76 -9.74 -8.50
N THR A 211 -23.70 -8.83 -8.79
CA THR A 211 -24.18 -8.51 -10.15
C THR A 211 -23.73 -7.13 -10.63
N SER A 212 -23.10 -6.34 -9.77
CA SER A 212 -22.57 -5.04 -10.17
C SER A 212 -21.35 -5.19 -11.07
N VAL A 213 -21.28 -4.34 -12.10
CA VAL A 213 -20.14 -4.28 -13.02
C VAL A 213 -18.97 -3.51 -12.39
N HIS A 214 -19.19 -2.82 -11.26
CA HIS A 214 -18.25 -1.88 -10.64
C HIS A 214 -18.12 -2.09 -9.11
N PRO A 215 -17.59 -3.24 -8.65
CA PRO A 215 -17.58 -3.60 -7.23
C PRO A 215 -16.75 -2.63 -6.36
N HIS A 216 -15.75 -1.96 -6.95
CA HIS A 216 -14.93 -0.99 -6.22
C HIS A 216 -15.68 0.33 -5.98
N LEU A 217 -16.46 0.78 -6.98
CA LEU A 217 -17.29 1.98 -6.85
C LEU A 217 -18.41 1.76 -5.82
N ASP A 218 -19.02 0.58 -5.85
CA ASP A 218 -20.04 0.17 -4.89
C ASP A 218 -19.56 0.24 -3.43
N ALA A 219 -18.39 -0.35 -3.16
CA ALA A 219 -17.78 -0.33 -1.83
C ALA A 219 -17.50 1.10 -1.36
N ALA A 220 -17.08 1.99 -2.27
CA ALA A 220 -16.79 3.38 -1.95
C ALA A 220 -18.06 4.17 -1.58
N VAL A 221 -19.17 3.94 -2.27
CA VAL A 221 -20.46 4.56 -1.94
C VAL A 221 -20.95 4.13 -0.57
N LEU A 222 -20.93 2.82 -0.28
CA LEU A 222 -21.35 2.30 1.02
C LEU A 222 -20.48 2.83 2.16
N ALA A 223 -19.15 2.87 1.98
CA ALA A 223 -18.23 3.40 2.97
C ALA A 223 -18.48 4.91 3.24
N ALA A 224 -18.73 5.69 2.19
CA ALA A 224 -19.02 7.11 2.33
C ALA A 224 -20.35 7.37 3.07
N ALA A 225 -21.38 6.56 2.77
CA ALA A 225 -22.65 6.61 3.48
C ALA A 225 -22.48 6.28 4.98
N GLN A 226 -21.71 5.23 5.29
CA GLN A 226 -21.44 4.77 6.64
C GLN A 226 -20.56 5.73 7.47
N ALA A 227 -19.80 6.63 6.83
CA ALA A 227 -19.01 7.64 7.52
C ALA A 227 -19.87 8.69 8.27
N GLY A 228 -21.18 8.75 8.02
CA GLY A 228 -22.13 9.58 8.78
C GLY A 228 -22.09 11.09 8.46
N ALA A 229 -21.37 11.47 7.40
CA ALA A 229 -21.29 12.86 6.95
C ALA A 229 -22.58 13.33 6.27
N TRP A 230 -23.28 12.43 5.57
CA TRP A 230 -24.47 12.76 4.79
C TRP A 230 -25.68 13.07 5.69
N ARG A 231 -26.54 13.97 5.22
CA ARG A 231 -27.82 14.32 5.84
C ARG A 231 -28.97 13.96 4.90
N CYS A 232 -30.14 13.79 5.49
CA CYS A 232 -31.35 13.44 4.77
C CYS A 232 -32.56 14.07 5.46
N SER A 233 -33.62 14.26 4.69
CA SER A 233 -34.95 14.64 5.16
C SER A 233 -35.82 13.39 5.27
N PRO A 234 -36.19 12.94 6.48
CA PRO A 234 -37.08 11.80 6.65
C PRO A 234 -38.50 12.13 6.22
N SER A 235 -39.25 11.11 5.81
CA SER A 235 -40.70 11.19 5.62
C SER A 235 -41.40 11.59 6.91
N LYS A 236 -42.57 12.22 6.76
CA LYS A 236 -43.41 12.67 7.88
C LYS A 236 -44.67 11.83 7.99
N ARG A 237 -45.09 11.54 9.22
CA ARG A 237 -46.36 10.90 9.51
C ARG A 237 -47.53 11.72 8.93
N PRO A 238 -48.51 11.07 8.29
CA PRO A 238 -49.64 11.79 7.71
C PRO A 238 -50.49 12.49 8.76
N ASP A 239 -50.65 11.83 9.91
CA ASP A 239 -51.61 12.25 10.94
C ASP A 239 -51.09 13.43 11.77
N ASP A 240 -49.81 13.42 12.14
CA ASP A 240 -49.20 14.40 13.05
C ASP A 240 -47.99 15.14 12.48
N HIS A 241 -47.64 14.90 11.21
CA HIS A 241 -46.50 15.49 10.51
C HIS A 241 -45.14 15.31 11.20
N GLN A 242 -45.02 14.39 12.17
CA GLN A 242 -43.74 14.12 12.81
C GLN A 242 -42.82 13.32 11.89
N PRO A 243 -41.49 13.58 11.91
CA PRO A 243 -40.54 12.77 11.16
C PRO A 243 -40.60 11.32 11.64
N MET A 244 -40.51 10.39 10.70
CA MET A 244 -40.42 8.96 10.95
C MET A 244 -39.22 8.39 10.19
N GLU A 245 -38.63 7.31 10.71
CA GLU A 245 -37.58 6.63 9.96
C GLU A 245 -38.10 6.17 8.61
N SER A 246 -37.34 6.43 7.55
CA SER A 246 -37.80 6.14 6.21
C SER A 246 -36.66 5.90 5.23
N TRP A 247 -36.88 4.97 4.32
CA TRP A 247 -35.99 4.67 3.22
C TRP A 247 -36.14 5.71 2.10
N GLY A 248 -35.00 6.07 1.52
CA GLY A 248 -34.87 6.89 0.32
C GLY A 248 -33.92 6.24 -0.68
N PHE A 249 -33.87 6.79 -1.89
CA PHE A 249 -33.05 6.31 -3.00
C PHE A 249 -32.24 7.46 -3.56
N ASP A 250 -31.00 7.19 -3.91
CA ASP A 250 -30.14 8.14 -4.59
C ASP A 250 -29.10 7.42 -5.47
N ARG A 251 -28.30 8.18 -6.22
CA ARG A 251 -27.22 7.66 -7.07
C ARG A 251 -26.01 8.57 -7.04
N LEU A 252 -24.83 7.95 -7.03
CA LEU A 252 -23.56 8.65 -7.23
C LEU A 252 -22.96 8.33 -8.59
N SER A 253 -22.55 9.37 -9.32
CA SER A 253 -21.90 9.25 -10.62
C SER A 253 -20.38 9.31 -10.48
N PHE A 254 -19.69 8.31 -11.03
CA PHE A 254 -18.23 8.27 -11.09
C PHE A 254 -17.74 8.41 -12.53
N THR A 255 -16.83 9.36 -12.71
CA THR A 255 -16.06 9.51 -13.95
C THR A 255 -14.62 9.14 -13.65
N ALA A 256 -14.06 8.19 -14.41
CA ALA A 256 -12.65 7.85 -14.29
C ALA A 256 -11.79 9.09 -14.59
N PRO A 257 -10.83 9.45 -13.73
CA PRO A 257 -9.92 10.55 -14.01
C PRO A 257 -9.12 10.26 -15.28
N ASP A 258 -9.02 11.24 -16.17
CA ASP A 258 -8.19 11.13 -17.37
C ASP A 258 -6.73 10.96 -16.94
N ALA A 259 -6.08 9.89 -17.43
CA ALA A 259 -4.69 9.56 -17.08
C ALA A 259 -3.68 10.66 -17.47
N ASP A 260 -4.09 11.62 -18.29
CA ASP A 260 -3.28 12.72 -18.81
C ASP A 260 -3.74 14.11 -18.35
N ALA A 261 -4.68 14.23 -17.39
CA ALA A 261 -5.09 15.53 -16.86
C ALA A 261 -4.13 15.99 -15.74
N PRO A 262 -3.31 17.05 -15.95
CA PRO A 262 -2.47 17.60 -14.90
C PRO A 262 -3.25 18.74 -14.23
N ASP A 263 -4.09 18.41 -13.24
CA ASP A 263 -4.49 19.35 -12.19
C ASP A 263 -5.46 18.67 -11.22
N VAL A 264 -4.91 17.95 -10.26
CA VAL A 264 -5.60 17.80 -8.98
C VAL A 264 -4.66 18.36 -7.95
N ASP A 265 -5.20 19.18 -7.07
CA ASP A 265 -4.58 19.67 -5.85
C ASP A 265 -4.15 18.46 -4.99
N THR A 266 -3.08 17.77 -5.38
CA THR A 266 -2.54 16.61 -4.68
C THR A 266 -1.53 17.07 -3.67
N ALA A 267 -1.61 16.51 -2.47
CA ALA A 267 -0.56 16.73 -1.49
C ALA A 267 0.74 16.09 -1.97
N GLU A 268 1.86 16.75 -1.73
CA GLU A 268 3.19 16.21 -1.97
C GLU A 268 3.88 15.92 -0.64
N ILE A 269 4.75 14.90 -0.60
CA ILE A 269 5.62 14.72 0.57
C ILE A 269 6.72 15.76 0.50
N ASP A 270 7.01 16.45 1.61
CA ASP A 270 8.12 17.39 1.66
C ASP A 270 9.44 16.60 1.60
N PRO A 271 10.21 16.68 0.49
CA PRO A 271 11.42 15.90 0.30
C PRO A 271 12.53 16.25 1.29
N SER A 272 12.47 17.43 1.93
CA SER A 272 13.44 17.84 2.94
C SER A 272 13.26 17.12 4.28
N THR A 273 12.05 16.61 4.53
CA THR A 273 11.69 15.91 5.77
C THR A 273 11.66 14.39 5.61
N LEU A 274 11.61 13.92 4.37
CA LEU A 274 11.58 12.51 4.05
C LEU A 274 13.01 11.97 4.02
N ARG A 275 13.37 11.13 5.00
CA ARG A 275 14.58 10.30 4.88
C ARG A 275 14.44 9.41 3.66
N ARG A 276 15.53 9.21 2.91
CA ARG A 276 15.50 8.25 1.80
C ARG A 276 15.22 6.86 2.39
N ALA A 277 14.29 6.11 1.80
CA ALA A 277 14.00 4.76 2.27
C ALA A 277 15.26 3.91 2.21
N ASP A 278 15.62 3.30 3.33
CA ASP A 278 16.83 2.49 3.44
C ASP A 278 16.72 1.28 2.52
N TYR A 279 17.54 1.26 1.47
CA TYR A 279 17.72 0.08 0.66
C TYR A 279 18.56 -0.92 1.47
N THR A 280 17.87 -1.80 2.19
CA THR A 280 18.52 -2.69 3.15
C THR A 280 19.61 -3.53 2.48
N ILE A 281 20.71 -3.80 3.21
CA ILE A 281 21.81 -4.63 2.72
C ILE A 281 21.28 -6.00 2.25
N ASP A 282 20.31 -6.58 2.96
CA ASP A 282 19.71 -7.86 2.61
C ASP A 282 18.92 -7.80 1.29
N ALA A 283 18.19 -6.72 1.04
CA ALA A 283 17.49 -6.51 -0.23
C ALA A 283 18.48 -6.32 -1.38
N ALA A 284 19.53 -5.53 -1.16
CA ALA A 284 20.61 -5.34 -2.13
C ALA A 284 21.32 -6.68 -2.44
N GLN A 285 21.64 -7.48 -1.42
CA GLN A 285 22.26 -8.79 -1.57
C GLN A 285 21.35 -9.79 -2.29
N ALA A 286 20.04 -9.69 -2.09
CA ALA A 286 19.07 -10.51 -2.78
C ALA A 286 18.75 -10.04 -4.20
N GLY A 287 19.35 -8.92 -4.66
CA GLY A 287 19.13 -8.39 -6.01
C GLY A 287 17.71 -7.82 -6.19
N GLU A 288 17.07 -7.36 -5.11
CA GLU A 288 15.67 -6.93 -5.15
C GLU A 288 15.53 -5.52 -5.71
N GLU A 289 15.00 -5.39 -6.91
CA GLU A 289 14.64 -4.10 -7.49
C GLU A 289 13.14 -3.94 -7.55
N GLY A 290 12.67 -2.69 -7.48
CA GLY A 290 11.28 -2.44 -7.76
C GLY A 290 10.83 -1.03 -7.42
N ARG A 291 9.62 -0.74 -7.87
CA ARG A 291 8.94 0.52 -7.63
C ARG A 291 7.86 0.33 -6.58
N VAL A 292 7.89 1.15 -5.54
CA VAL A 292 6.83 1.22 -4.54
C VAL A 292 6.09 2.54 -4.72
N ILE A 293 4.77 2.46 -4.94
CA ILE A 293 3.90 3.64 -4.93
C ILE A 293 3.05 3.58 -3.67
N VAL A 294 3.03 4.68 -2.93
CA VAL A 294 2.23 4.84 -1.71
C VAL A 294 1.24 5.97 -1.91
N SER A 295 -0.03 5.73 -1.62
CA SER A 295 -1.02 6.81 -1.44
C SER A 295 -1.06 7.21 0.02
N PHE A 296 -1.15 8.51 0.29
CA PHE A 296 -1.26 9.06 1.64
C PHE A 296 -2.29 10.18 1.71
N LEU A 297 -2.79 10.48 2.91
CA LEU A 297 -3.55 11.69 3.21
C LEU A 297 -2.65 12.71 3.88
N CYS A 298 -2.66 13.96 3.41
CA CYS A 298 -1.95 15.04 4.08
C CYS A 298 -2.91 15.88 4.91
N GLY A 299 -2.69 15.92 6.22
CA GLY A 299 -3.45 16.78 7.11
C GLY A 299 -3.12 18.27 6.91
N VAL A 300 -4.05 19.15 7.27
CA VAL A 300 -3.83 20.62 7.26
C VAL A 300 -2.71 21.09 8.18
N ASN A 301 -2.22 20.21 9.07
CA ASN A 301 -1.08 20.41 9.96
C ASN A 301 0.23 19.83 9.42
N GLU A 302 0.29 19.56 8.11
CA GLU A 302 1.48 19.04 7.40
C GLU A 302 1.94 17.65 7.88
N ARG A 303 1.07 16.92 8.59
CA ARG A 303 1.33 15.55 9.02
C ARG A 303 0.74 14.56 8.02
N LEU A 304 1.51 13.53 7.68
CA LEU A 304 0.97 12.36 7.01
C LEU A 304 -0.07 11.69 7.93
N GLY A 305 -1.27 11.53 7.40
CA GLY A 305 -2.33 10.69 7.96
C GLY A 305 -2.16 9.25 7.49
N ASP A 306 -3.28 8.59 7.17
CA ASP A 306 -3.25 7.22 6.67
C ASP A 306 -2.49 7.13 5.35
N PHE A 307 -1.69 6.07 5.21
CA PHE A 307 -1.01 5.73 3.98
C PHE A 307 -1.03 4.23 3.72
N LYS A 308 -1.13 3.87 2.44
CA LYS A 308 -1.15 2.49 1.96
C LYS A 308 -0.32 2.34 0.70
N ILE A 309 0.33 1.20 0.56
CA ILE A 309 0.99 0.82 -0.70
C ILE A 309 -0.10 0.60 -1.75
N THR A 310 -0.10 1.41 -2.80
CA THR A 310 -0.99 1.25 -3.95
C THR A 310 -0.35 0.40 -5.05
N GLN A 311 0.98 0.42 -5.14
CA GLN A 311 1.73 -0.48 -6.00
C GLN A 311 2.92 -1.04 -5.22
N SER A 312 2.92 -2.36 -5.00
CA SER A 312 4.04 -3.09 -4.40
C SER A 312 5.19 -3.21 -5.39
N SER A 313 6.41 -3.21 -4.87
CA SER A 313 7.62 -3.55 -5.64
C SER A 313 7.70 -5.02 -6.05
N GLY A 314 6.88 -5.89 -5.45
CA GLY A 314 7.05 -7.35 -5.52
C GLY A 314 7.99 -7.91 -4.43
N HIS A 315 8.64 -7.04 -3.65
CA HIS A 315 9.60 -7.41 -2.61
C HIS A 315 9.17 -6.86 -1.24
N PRO A 316 8.72 -7.73 -0.29
CA PRO A 316 8.20 -7.28 1.00
C PRO A 316 9.18 -6.42 1.83
N ARG A 317 10.49 -6.60 1.63
CA ARG A 317 11.53 -5.80 2.30
C ARG A 317 11.55 -4.35 1.83
N LEU A 318 11.44 -4.13 0.52
CA LEU A 318 11.40 -2.78 -0.05
C LEU A 318 10.13 -2.05 0.37
N ASP A 319 9.00 -2.75 0.29
CA ASP A 319 7.69 -2.26 0.74
C ASP A 319 7.73 -1.86 2.23
N ALA A 320 8.31 -2.71 3.09
CA ALA A 320 8.47 -2.43 4.51
C ALA A 320 9.40 -1.25 4.78
N ALA A 321 10.49 -1.10 4.00
CA ALA A 321 11.42 0.03 4.12
C ALA A 321 10.75 1.38 3.81
N VAL A 322 9.91 1.43 2.77
CA VAL A 322 9.13 2.64 2.45
C VAL A 322 8.14 2.96 3.56
N LEU A 323 7.40 1.95 4.05
CA LEU A 323 6.44 2.17 5.14
C LEU A 323 7.13 2.62 6.44
N ALA A 324 8.30 2.06 6.77
CA ALA A 324 9.07 2.47 7.95
C ALA A 324 9.51 3.94 7.86
N THR A 325 9.92 4.36 6.66
CA THR A 325 10.32 5.74 6.37
C THR A 325 9.16 6.72 6.55
N LEU A 326 8.00 6.38 6.00
CA LEU A 326 6.78 7.20 6.11
C LEU A 326 6.18 7.22 7.52
N ARG A 327 6.41 6.17 8.33
CA ARG A 327 6.03 6.14 9.75
C ARG A 327 6.94 7.00 10.64
N SER A 328 8.07 7.50 10.12
CA SER A 328 8.95 8.34 10.92
C SER A 328 8.24 9.62 11.34
N ALA A 329 8.43 10.04 12.59
CA ALA A 329 7.83 11.28 13.11
C ALA A 329 8.36 12.55 12.41
N GLU A 330 9.39 12.40 11.58
CA GLU A 330 10.03 13.46 10.81
C GLU A 330 9.30 13.72 9.48
N ALA A 331 8.67 12.71 8.87
CA ALA A 331 8.01 12.88 7.58
C ALA A 331 6.87 13.93 7.66
N ARG A 332 6.93 14.91 6.75
CA ARG A 332 5.90 15.95 6.56
C ARG A 332 5.40 15.91 5.12
N CYS A 333 4.22 16.47 4.92
CA CYS A 333 3.64 16.65 3.61
C CYS A 333 3.20 18.10 3.44
N VAL A 334 3.22 18.58 2.20
CA VAL A 334 2.69 19.87 1.82
C VAL A 334 1.23 19.64 1.41
N PRO A 335 0.26 20.12 2.21
CA PRO A 335 -1.15 19.98 1.86
C PRO A 335 -1.45 20.85 0.65
N ALA A 336 -2.31 20.35 -0.24
CA ALA A 336 -2.67 21.11 -1.42
C ALA A 336 -3.57 22.29 -1.05
N ALA A 337 -3.26 23.47 -1.59
CA ALA A 337 -4.11 24.64 -1.45
C ALA A 337 -5.18 24.58 -2.55
N SER A 338 -6.45 24.46 -2.15
CA SER A 338 -7.56 24.45 -3.09
C SER A 338 -7.53 25.73 -3.94
N ARG A 339 -7.30 25.62 -5.26
CA ARG A 339 -7.25 26.82 -6.13
C ARG A 339 -8.55 27.62 -6.13
N ALA A 340 -9.68 26.94 -5.93
CA ALA A 340 -11.00 27.57 -5.90
C ALA A 340 -11.27 28.38 -4.63
N THR A 341 -10.66 28.02 -3.50
CA THR A 341 -11.00 28.60 -2.19
C THR A 341 -9.83 29.25 -1.47
N SER A 342 -8.60 29.07 -1.96
CA SER A 342 -7.34 29.44 -1.29
C SER A 342 -7.25 28.92 0.15
N ARG A 343 -8.00 27.86 0.49
CA ARG A 343 -7.97 27.20 1.79
C ARG A 343 -7.16 25.92 1.69
N ILE A 344 -6.32 25.69 2.70
CA ILE A 344 -5.62 24.42 2.89
C ILE A 344 -6.67 23.37 3.26
N GLN A 345 -6.70 22.27 2.53
CA GLN A 345 -7.61 21.15 2.77
C GLN A 345 -6.80 19.87 2.96
N VAL A 346 -7.44 18.87 3.57
CA VAL A 346 -6.88 17.51 3.57
C VAL A 346 -6.91 17.00 2.14
N ALA A 347 -5.74 16.72 1.58
CA ALA A 347 -5.60 16.30 0.19
C ALA A 347 -4.93 14.93 0.11
N PRO A 348 -5.40 14.04 -0.78
CA PRO A 348 -4.69 12.82 -1.10
C PRO A 348 -3.41 13.15 -1.87
N GLY A 349 -2.38 12.36 -1.66
CA GLY A 349 -1.11 12.45 -2.37
C GLY A 349 -0.60 11.07 -2.76
N PHE A 350 0.30 11.03 -3.73
CA PHE A 350 1.04 9.83 -4.13
C PHE A 350 2.53 10.10 -4.00
N HIS A 351 3.26 9.11 -3.51
CA HIS A 351 4.72 9.16 -3.46
C HIS A 351 5.29 7.88 -4.06
N GLU A 352 6.23 8.06 -4.98
CA GLU A 352 6.92 7.00 -5.69
C GLU A 352 8.35 6.87 -5.16
N VAL A 353 8.71 5.67 -4.75
CA VAL A 353 10.09 5.31 -4.38
C VAL A 353 10.57 4.24 -5.35
N ASN A 354 11.62 4.57 -6.10
CA ASN A 354 12.28 3.65 -7.02
C ASN A 354 13.54 3.06 -6.37
N PHE A 355 13.52 1.76 -6.13
CA PHE A 355 14.69 0.99 -5.74
C PHE A 355 15.32 0.39 -6.99
N GLN A 356 16.39 1.02 -7.46
CA GLN A 356 17.29 0.42 -8.45
C GLN A 356 18.45 -0.24 -7.70
N LEU A 357 19.07 -1.30 -8.21
CA LEU A 357 20.30 -1.84 -7.62
C LEU A 357 21.42 -0.81 -7.77
N GLY A 358 22.25 -0.73 -6.73
CA GLY A 358 23.53 -0.03 -6.82
C GLY A 358 24.48 -0.82 -7.71
N PRO A 359 25.78 -0.48 -7.73
CA PRO A 359 26.76 -1.43 -8.24
C PRO A 359 26.50 -2.81 -7.61
N THR A 360 26.51 -3.84 -8.46
CA THR A 360 26.20 -5.23 -8.09
C THR A 360 27.01 -5.60 -6.84
N PRO A 361 26.38 -6.20 -5.80
CA PRO A 361 27.12 -6.65 -4.63
C PRO A 361 28.30 -7.52 -5.06
N PRO A 362 29.48 -7.37 -4.43
CA PRO A 362 30.65 -8.18 -4.74
C PRO A 362 30.32 -9.68 -4.57
N GLN A 363 30.64 -10.48 -5.59
CA GLN A 363 30.52 -11.93 -5.53
C GLN A 363 31.56 -12.52 -4.56
N PRO A 364 31.41 -13.78 -4.11
CA PRO A 364 32.44 -14.45 -3.33
C PRO A 364 33.82 -14.43 -4.02
N GLY A 365 34.78 -13.76 -3.39
CA GLY A 365 36.12 -13.53 -3.90
C GLY A 365 36.36 -12.14 -4.52
N ASP A 366 35.33 -11.32 -4.64
CA ASP A 366 35.45 -9.93 -5.09
C ASP A 366 35.89 -9.02 -3.94
N ALA A 367 36.49 -7.89 -4.30
CA ALA A 367 36.89 -6.85 -3.35
C ALA A 367 35.65 -6.20 -2.71
N PRO A 368 35.73 -5.72 -1.46
CA PRO A 368 34.63 -4.98 -0.86
C PRO A 368 34.45 -3.64 -1.57
N LEU A 369 33.23 -3.08 -1.49
CA LEU A 369 32.89 -1.81 -2.12
C LEU A 369 32.23 -0.87 -1.10
N ILE A 370 32.54 0.44 -1.15
CA ILE A 370 31.73 1.42 -0.42
C ILE A 370 30.35 1.48 -1.07
N ASP A 371 29.30 1.51 -0.26
CA ASP A 371 27.98 1.83 -0.77
C ASP A 371 27.90 3.34 -1.03
N PHE A 372 28.12 3.73 -2.29
CA PHE A 372 28.11 5.12 -2.72
C PHE A 372 26.81 5.86 -2.33
N ARG A 373 25.69 5.15 -2.19
CA ARG A 373 24.41 5.78 -1.81
C ARG A 373 24.44 6.27 -0.37
N SER A 374 24.98 5.46 0.54
CA SER A 374 25.18 5.85 1.94
C SER A 374 26.13 7.04 2.06
N ALA A 375 27.19 7.08 1.23
CA ALA A 375 28.12 8.20 1.17
C ALA A 375 27.46 9.49 0.65
N LEU A 376 26.61 9.38 -0.37
CA LEU A 376 25.84 10.50 -0.92
C LEU A 376 24.73 10.99 0.03
N ALA A 377 24.16 10.11 0.85
CA ALA A 377 23.14 10.46 1.83
C ALA A 377 23.72 11.19 3.05
N ALA A 378 25.00 10.96 3.35
CA ALA A 378 25.72 11.60 4.44
C ALA A 378 27.03 12.22 3.91
N PRO A 379 26.95 13.24 3.03
CA PRO A 379 28.14 13.85 2.45
C PRO A 379 28.95 14.53 3.57
N PRO A 380 30.28 14.60 3.44
CA PRO A 380 31.09 15.35 4.39
C PRO A 380 30.64 16.81 4.44
N ALA A 381 30.60 17.38 5.65
CA ALA A 381 30.26 18.78 5.84
C ALA A 381 31.44 19.65 5.39
N PHE A 382 31.48 20.01 4.10
CA PHE A 382 32.57 20.81 3.55
C PHE A 382 32.44 22.28 3.97
N PRO A 383 33.52 22.92 4.42
CA PRO A 383 33.55 24.38 4.56
C PRO A 383 33.54 25.02 3.17
N THR A 384 32.36 25.35 2.65
CA THR A 384 32.20 25.99 1.34
C THR A 384 32.66 27.46 1.33
N LYS A 385 32.80 28.08 2.51
CA LYS A 385 33.14 29.49 2.66
C LYS A 385 34.66 29.70 2.61
N GLY A 386 35.15 30.30 1.52
CA GLY A 386 36.55 30.70 1.36
C GLY A 386 37.40 29.80 0.46
N TRP A 387 36.81 28.76 -0.13
CA TRP A 387 37.49 27.94 -1.13
C TRP A 387 37.56 28.66 -2.49
N PRO A 388 38.76 28.86 -3.07
CA PRO A 388 38.89 29.36 -4.43
C PRO A 388 38.19 28.42 -5.42
N LYS A 389 37.47 28.99 -6.40
CA LYS A 389 36.69 28.21 -7.38
C LYS A 389 37.53 27.25 -8.23
N ASP A 390 38.83 27.50 -8.32
CA ASP A 390 39.77 26.74 -9.15
C ASP A 390 40.63 25.74 -8.34
N THR A 391 40.40 25.62 -7.03
CA THR A 391 41.16 24.68 -6.20
C THR A 391 40.64 23.27 -6.42
N THR A 392 41.48 22.42 -7.03
CA THR A 392 41.30 20.98 -7.04
C THR A 392 42.07 20.35 -5.89
N ALA A 393 41.43 19.42 -5.18
CA ALA A 393 42.05 18.69 -4.09
C ALA A 393 41.65 17.22 -4.21
N SER A 394 42.49 16.29 -3.77
CA SER A 394 42.10 14.87 -3.72
C SER A 394 42.64 14.23 -2.46
N LEU A 395 41.79 13.49 -1.75
CA LEU A 395 42.24 12.63 -0.67
C LEU A 395 41.98 11.18 -1.01
N THR A 396 42.76 10.30 -0.40
CA THR A 396 42.53 8.85 -0.42
C THR A 396 42.32 8.41 1.02
N VAL A 397 41.21 7.72 1.30
CA VAL A 397 40.92 7.14 2.63
C VAL A 397 40.76 5.64 2.49
N ALA A 398 41.37 4.91 3.42
CA ALA A 398 41.11 3.50 3.62
C ALA A 398 40.13 3.29 4.77
N SER A 399 39.14 2.43 4.56
CA SER A 399 38.11 2.09 5.54
C SER A 399 38.10 0.59 5.77
N LEU A 400 37.97 0.14 7.01
CA LEU A 400 37.79 -1.27 7.33
C LEU A 400 36.31 -1.60 7.26
N CYS A 401 35.89 -2.27 6.18
CA CYS A 401 34.53 -2.75 6.05
C CYS A 401 34.34 -4.01 6.88
N GLY A 402 33.44 -3.97 7.87
CA GLY A 402 33.09 -5.11 8.71
C GLY A 402 32.12 -6.09 8.03
N PRO A 403 31.97 -7.32 8.55
CA PRO A 403 31.11 -8.35 7.94
C PRO A 403 29.62 -7.97 7.90
N GLU A 404 29.18 -7.07 8.78
CA GLU A 404 27.81 -6.53 8.83
C GLU A 404 27.61 -5.30 7.91
N GLY A 405 28.59 -4.98 7.07
CA GLY A 405 28.54 -3.83 6.16
C GLY A 405 28.68 -2.46 6.85
N THR A 406 29.17 -2.43 8.08
CA THR A 406 29.54 -1.21 8.82
C THR A 406 31.01 -0.88 8.63
N LEU A 407 31.36 0.40 8.51
CA LEU A 407 32.74 0.84 8.60
C LEU A 407 33.21 0.76 10.06
N LEU A 408 34.23 -0.08 10.32
CA LEU A 408 34.77 -0.34 11.66
C LEU A 408 35.93 0.59 12.02
N ASP A 409 36.67 1.05 11.02
CA ASP A 409 37.84 1.92 11.18
C ASP A 409 38.08 2.70 9.88
N ASN A 410 38.73 3.86 9.95
CA ASN A 410 39.00 4.72 8.80
C ASN A 410 40.36 5.41 8.95
N VAL A 411 41.09 5.56 7.86
CA VAL A 411 42.40 6.22 7.83
C VAL A 411 42.64 6.99 6.56
N LEU A 412 43.22 8.17 6.70
CA LEU A 412 43.71 8.97 5.59
C LEU A 412 45.00 8.36 5.03
N LEU A 413 44.95 7.87 3.80
CA LEU A 413 46.10 7.38 3.04
C LEU A 413 46.89 8.53 2.42
N GLU A 414 46.19 9.40 1.71
CA GLU A 414 46.73 10.59 1.05
C GLU A 414 45.86 11.76 1.46
N GLY A 415 46.45 12.79 2.08
CA GLY A 415 45.71 14.00 2.45
C GLY A 415 45.44 14.90 1.25
N SER A 416 44.38 15.68 1.33
CA SER A 416 44.00 16.63 0.26
C SER A 416 44.90 17.87 0.20
N GLY A 417 45.76 18.07 1.21
CA GLY A 417 46.46 19.33 1.45
C GLY A 417 45.62 20.36 2.22
N HIS A 418 44.36 20.03 2.53
CA HIS A 418 43.44 20.87 3.28
C HIS A 418 42.97 20.14 4.55
N PRO A 419 43.54 20.43 5.73
CA PRO A 419 43.29 19.66 6.95
C PRO A 419 41.82 19.69 7.39
N ASP A 420 41.11 20.78 7.17
CA ASP A 420 39.67 20.88 7.49
C ASP A 420 38.83 19.95 6.60
N LEU A 421 39.21 19.81 5.34
CA LEU A 421 38.53 18.90 4.41
C LEU A 421 38.84 17.44 4.77
N ASP A 422 40.11 17.14 5.09
CA ASP A 422 40.53 15.80 5.52
C ASP A 422 39.78 15.39 6.80
N ALA A 423 39.67 16.30 7.77
CA ALA A 423 38.95 16.08 9.02
C ALA A 423 37.43 15.90 8.79
N ALA A 424 36.81 16.73 7.94
CA ALA A 424 35.39 16.60 7.61
C ALA A 424 35.07 15.27 6.93
N PHE A 425 35.95 14.82 6.02
CA PHE A 425 35.79 13.53 5.35
C PHE A 425 35.92 12.36 6.33
N LEU A 426 36.92 12.38 7.21
CA LEU A 426 37.06 11.37 8.27
C LEU A 426 35.90 11.37 9.26
N ALA A 427 35.34 12.54 9.60
CA ALA A 427 34.16 12.63 10.44
C ALA A 427 32.93 11.99 9.76
N ALA A 428 32.77 12.18 8.45
CA ALA A 428 31.69 11.56 7.69
C ALA A 428 31.82 10.03 7.65
N THR A 429 33.01 9.50 7.38
CA THR A 429 33.23 8.04 7.36
C THR A 429 33.10 7.40 8.75
N ASN A 430 33.41 8.15 9.82
CA ASN A 430 33.24 7.72 11.21
C ASN A 430 31.83 7.94 11.78
N SER A 431 30.92 8.57 11.03
CA SER A 431 29.55 8.86 11.51
C SER A 431 28.69 7.62 11.73
N GLY A 432 29.10 6.47 11.19
CA GLY A 432 28.30 5.24 11.14
C GLY A 432 27.17 5.27 10.11
N LEU A 433 27.01 6.38 9.38
CA LEU A 433 26.02 6.52 8.31
C LEU A 433 26.49 5.88 7.00
N TRP A 434 27.81 5.84 6.78
CA TRP A 434 28.39 5.19 5.61
C TRP A 434 28.38 3.68 5.78
N ARG A 435 27.97 2.98 4.72
CA ARG A 435 27.87 1.54 4.61
C ARG A 435 28.84 1.03 3.55
N CYS A 436 29.14 -0.25 3.63
CA CYS A 436 29.97 -0.94 2.67
C CYS A 436 29.42 -2.34 2.40
N TYR A 437 29.74 -2.87 1.24
CA TYR A 437 29.54 -4.27 0.92
C TYR A 437 30.78 -5.05 1.35
N PRO A 438 30.68 -5.98 2.31
CA PRO A 438 31.82 -6.73 2.81
C PRO A 438 32.38 -7.67 1.74
N ALA A 439 33.69 -7.91 1.78
CA ALA A 439 34.29 -8.98 1.00
C ALA A 439 33.77 -10.32 1.51
N ARG A 440 33.61 -11.26 0.59
CA ARG A 440 33.18 -12.64 0.89
C ARG A 440 34.28 -13.61 0.50
N LEU A 441 34.56 -14.56 1.38
CA LEU A 441 35.52 -15.63 1.06
C LEU A 441 35.02 -16.46 -0.12
N ARG A 442 35.85 -16.64 -1.16
CA ARG A 442 35.49 -17.43 -2.34
C ARG A 442 35.04 -18.86 -2.01
N SER A 443 35.63 -19.47 -0.97
CA SER A 443 35.36 -20.86 -0.58
C SER A 443 34.05 -21.05 0.20
N THR A 444 33.65 -20.07 1.02
CA THR A 444 32.53 -20.23 1.96
C THR A 444 31.40 -19.23 1.76
N GLY A 445 31.63 -18.15 1.00
CA GLY A 445 30.70 -17.03 0.86
C GLY A 445 30.53 -16.19 2.13
N VAL A 446 31.27 -16.50 3.21
CA VAL A 446 31.20 -15.81 4.50
C VAL A 446 31.82 -14.42 4.36
N ALA A 447 31.09 -13.41 4.84
CA ALA A 447 31.56 -12.04 4.91
C ALA A 447 32.73 -11.92 5.89
N VAL A 448 33.79 -11.22 5.49
CA VAL A 448 34.98 -10.99 6.30
C VAL A 448 35.32 -9.51 6.34
N ALA A 449 35.87 -9.07 7.47
CA ALA A 449 36.33 -7.70 7.59
C ALA A 449 37.50 -7.47 6.62
N THR A 450 37.43 -6.43 5.78
CA THR A 450 38.45 -6.16 4.76
C THR A 450 38.58 -4.67 4.51
N TRP A 451 39.82 -4.23 4.29
CA TRP A 451 40.10 -2.85 3.97
C TRP A 451 39.71 -2.51 2.53
N ILE A 452 39.01 -1.40 2.36
CA ILE A 452 38.74 -0.73 1.08
C ILE A 452 39.43 0.62 1.08
N ALA A 453 39.84 1.11 -0.07
CA ALA A 453 40.36 2.46 -0.20
C ALA A 453 39.65 3.18 -1.33
N VAL A 454 39.29 4.43 -1.06
CA VAL A 454 38.57 5.25 -1.98
C VAL A 454 39.23 6.60 -2.08
N LYS A 455 39.46 7.03 -3.31
CA LYS A 455 40.00 8.34 -3.64
C LYS A 455 38.84 9.26 -4.00
N GLN A 456 38.70 10.34 -3.25
CA GLN A 456 37.74 11.39 -3.53
C GLN A 456 38.46 12.59 -4.12
N ARG A 457 37.99 13.08 -5.27
CA ARG A 457 38.43 14.34 -5.87
C ARG A 457 37.42 15.45 -5.56
N PHE A 458 37.93 16.65 -5.27
CA PHE A 458 37.18 17.86 -4.98
C PHE A 458 37.62 18.95 -5.95
N GLY A 459 36.67 19.79 -6.38
CA GLY A 459 36.93 20.85 -7.34
C GLY A 459 37.17 20.34 -8.76
N GLY A 460 36.72 21.12 -9.74
CA GLY A 460 36.69 20.77 -11.15
C GLY A 460 35.35 21.12 -11.79
N PRO A 461 35.28 21.26 -13.13
CA PRO A 461 34.04 21.55 -13.84
C PRO A 461 33.03 20.38 -13.82
N GLU A 462 33.44 19.18 -13.41
CA GLU A 462 32.52 18.08 -13.14
C GLU A 462 31.81 18.35 -11.81
N THR A 463 30.50 18.59 -11.87
CA THR A 463 29.66 19.00 -10.74
C THR A 463 29.39 17.88 -9.72
N GLU A 464 29.81 16.64 -9.98
CA GLU A 464 29.56 15.50 -9.10
C GLU A 464 30.86 14.92 -8.51
N PRO A 465 30.96 14.77 -7.19
CA PRO A 465 32.08 14.09 -6.55
C PRO A 465 32.16 12.64 -7.04
N ARG A 466 33.28 12.27 -7.68
CA ARG A 466 33.60 10.89 -8.05
C ARG A 466 34.50 10.23 -7.01
N LEU A 467 34.04 9.11 -6.48
CA LEU A 467 34.79 8.19 -5.63
C LEU A 467 35.43 7.14 -6.56
N GLU A 468 36.76 7.18 -6.69
CA GLU A 468 37.53 6.21 -7.48
C GLU A 468 38.04 5.09 -6.55
N PRO A 469 37.72 3.81 -6.81
CA PRO A 469 38.28 2.71 -6.03
C PRO A 469 39.79 2.65 -6.24
N VAL A 470 40.54 2.59 -5.14
CA VAL A 470 42.00 2.39 -5.18
C VAL A 470 42.26 0.89 -4.98
N PRO A 471 43.14 0.26 -5.79
CA PRO A 471 43.47 -1.15 -5.63
C PRO A 471 43.98 -1.45 -4.22
N MET A 472 43.29 -2.37 -3.56
CA MET A 472 43.53 -2.77 -2.18
C MET A 472 43.56 -4.29 -2.09
N GLY A 473 44.29 -4.81 -1.11
CA GLY A 473 44.38 -6.25 -0.88
C GLY A 473 45.76 -6.82 -1.20
N ALA A 474 46.81 -5.98 -1.28
CA ALA A 474 48.16 -6.51 -1.22
C ALA A 474 48.38 -7.21 0.12
N VAL A 475 49.01 -8.38 0.08
CA VAL A 475 49.32 -9.18 1.27
C VAL A 475 50.84 -9.32 1.38
N LEU A 476 51.42 -9.21 2.57
CA LEU A 476 52.84 -9.56 2.72
C LEU A 476 53.01 -11.06 2.49
N ASP A 477 54.03 -11.43 1.71
CA ASP A 477 54.40 -12.83 1.54
C ASP A 477 54.87 -13.38 2.90
N PRO A 478 54.14 -14.34 3.51
CA PRO A 478 54.48 -14.87 4.82
C PRO A 478 55.90 -15.44 4.90
N GLN A 479 56.44 -15.94 3.78
CA GLN A 479 57.80 -16.49 3.73
C GLN A 479 58.87 -15.41 3.81
N SER A 480 58.54 -14.19 3.41
CA SER A 480 59.45 -13.05 3.48
C SER A 480 59.46 -12.35 4.85
N VAL A 481 58.42 -12.59 5.66
CA VAL A 481 58.22 -12.00 6.99
C VAL A 481 58.72 -12.93 8.11
N LEU A 482 59.48 -13.97 7.77
CA LEU A 482 59.93 -14.96 8.75
C LEU A 482 60.69 -14.28 9.91
N PRO A 483 60.29 -14.56 11.17
CA PRO A 483 61.07 -14.13 12.32
C PRO A 483 62.45 -14.79 12.27
N PRO A 484 63.47 -14.21 12.92
CA PRO A 484 64.75 -14.88 13.11
C PRO A 484 64.52 -16.30 13.66
N PRO A 485 65.29 -17.32 13.21
CA PRO A 485 65.05 -18.72 13.55
C PRO A 485 65.05 -19.05 15.05
N ASP A 486 65.49 -18.13 15.92
CA ASP A 486 65.65 -18.33 17.37
C ASP A 486 64.56 -17.64 18.24
N ALA A 487 63.47 -17.14 17.66
CA ALA A 487 62.44 -16.40 18.42
C ALA A 487 61.50 -17.33 19.24
N PRO A 488 61.28 -17.09 20.56
CA PRO A 488 60.37 -17.90 21.38
C PRO A 488 58.91 -17.89 20.89
N GLY A 489 58.10 -18.90 21.22
CA GLY A 489 56.73 -19.07 20.70
C GLY A 489 55.72 -17.95 21.05
N PRO A 490 54.57 -17.90 20.35
CA PRO A 490 53.63 -16.77 20.40
C PRO A 490 52.89 -16.65 21.75
N GLN A 491 52.98 -15.49 22.42
CA GLN A 491 52.09 -15.09 23.52
C GLN A 491 50.87 -14.30 23.01
N ARG A 492 49.68 -14.63 23.52
CA ARG A 492 48.37 -14.24 22.97
C ARG A 492 47.86 -12.80 23.23
N SER A 493 48.60 -11.91 23.89
CA SER A 493 48.01 -10.65 24.40
C SER A 493 48.77 -9.35 24.13
N ARG A 494 49.71 -9.30 23.18
CA ARG A 494 50.46 -8.05 22.89
C ARG A 494 49.69 -7.07 22.00
N PRO A 495 49.88 -5.75 22.19
CA PRO A 495 49.36 -4.76 21.27
C PRO A 495 49.96 -4.99 19.88
N LYS A 496 49.10 -5.08 18.88
CA LYS A 496 49.50 -5.29 17.49
C LYS A 496 49.83 -3.92 16.90
N ALA A 497 51.09 -3.69 16.55
CA ALA A 497 51.42 -2.64 15.58
C ALA A 497 50.75 -3.01 14.26
N TRP A 498 50.36 -2.04 13.46
CA TRP A 498 49.90 -2.29 12.10
C TRP A 498 50.80 -1.57 11.13
N LEU A 499 51.30 -2.29 10.14
CA LEU A 499 52.00 -1.74 9.00
C LEU A 499 51.00 -1.46 7.88
N ARG A 500 51.06 -0.26 7.31
CA ARG A 500 50.51 0.05 5.99
C ARG A 500 51.66 0.00 5.00
N PHE A 501 51.46 -0.64 3.86
CA PHE A 501 52.48 -0.70 2.82
C PHE A 501 51.86 -0.65 1.42
N ARG A 502 52.61 -0.11 0.46
CA ARG A 502 52.26 -0.07 -0.96
C ARG A 502 53.04 -1.13 -1.71
N CYS A 503 52.35 -2.12 -2.26
CA CYS A 503 52.95 -3.20 -3.02
C CYS A 503 52.98 -2.86 -4.51
N GLY A 504 54.15 -2.86 -5.13
CA GLY A 504 54.28 -2.71 -6.58
C GLY A 504 53.90 -3.99 -7.33
N ALA A 505 53.61 -3.87 -8.62
CA ALA A 505 53.28 -5.01 -9.48
C ALA A 505 54.40 -6.08 -9.55
N SER A 506 55.64 -5.73 -9.19
CA SER A 506 56.78 -6.65 -9.08
C SER A 506 56.84 -7.46 -7.77
N GLY A 507 55.88 -7.26 -6.87
CA GLY A 507 55.88 -7.88 -5.53
C GLY A 507 56.86 -7.26 -4.54
N ARG A 508 57.38 -6.06 -4.83
CA ARG A 508 58.23 -5.30 -3.89
C ARG A 508 57.41 -4.25 -3.15
N ILE A 509 57.73 -4.05 -1.88
CA ILE A 509 57.20 -2.94 -1.10
C ILE A 509 57.84 -1.64 -1.60
N LEU A 510 57.01 -0.74 -2.13
CA LEU A 510 57.42 0.57 -2.65
C LEU A 510 57.44 1.62 -1.54
N ASP A 511 56.48 1.54 -0.63
CA ASP A 511 56.34 2.46 0.50
C ASP A 511 55.79 1.72 1.72
N ALA A 512 56.16 2.18 2.90
CA ALA A 512 55.81 1.56 4.17
C ALA A 512 55.75 2.62 5.27
N ASP A 513 54.63 2.58 6.02
CA ASP A 513 54.34 3.46 7.15
C ASP A 513 53.66 2.72 8.30
N LEU A 514 53.88 3.20 9.51
CA LEU A 514 53.20 2.70 10.69
C LEU A 514 51.74 3.18 10.69
N PHE A 515 50.81 2.26 10.50
CA PHE A 515 49.38 2.55 10.51
C PHE A 515 48.85 2.75 11.94
N ARG A 516 49.19 1.83 12.84
CA ARG A 516 48.82 1.90 14.25
C ARG A 516 50.03 1.54 15.08
N SER A 517 50.44 2.46 15.96
CA SER A 517 51.49 2.20 16.92
C SER A 517 51.07 1.09 17.88
N SER A 518 52.01 0.22 18.23
CA SER A 518 51.84 -0.74 19.32
C SER A 518 51.82 -0.07 20.70
N GLY A 519 52.18 1.21 20.80
CA GLY A 519 52.53 1.87 22.05
C GLY A 519 53.95 1.58 22.53
N ASP A 520 54.69 0.69 21.86
CA ASP A 520 56.12 0.44 22.09
C ASP A 520 56.94 1.00 20.93
N PRO A 521 57.65 2.13 21.13
CA PRO A 521 58.45 2.77 20.09
C PRO A 521 59.56 1.88 19.51
N ARG A 522 60.06 0.89 20.26
CA ARG A 522 61.09 -0.03 19.77
C ARG A 522 60.51 -1.04 18.79
N LEU A 523 59.35 -1.59 19.12
CA LEU A 523 58.63 -2.52 18.26
C LEU A 523 58.22 -1.84 16.95
N ASP A 524 57.73 -0.60 17.04
CA ASP A 524 57.35 0.20 15.89
C ASP A 524 58.57 0.53 15.00
N ALA A 525 59.71 0.90 15.60
CA ALA A 525 60.95 1.19 14.87
C ALA A 525 61.51 -0.06 14.17
N ASP A 526 61.48 -1.22 14.82
CA ASP A 526 61.92 -2.49 14.25
C ASP A 526 61.05 -2.93 13.06
N LEU A 527 59.72 -2.85 13.21
CA LEU A 527 58.77 -3.08 12.12
C LEU A 527 59.09 -2.20 10.90
N MET A 528 59.29 -0.91 11.12
CA MET A 528 59.62 0.04 10.04
C MET A 528 60.97 -0.25 9.40
N ALA A 529 61.97 -0.64 10.18
CA ALA A 529 63.29 -1.03 9.66
C ALA A 529 63.21 -2.29 8.79
N GLN A 530 62.45 -3.30 9.23
CA GLN A 530 62.26 -4.55 8.47
C GLN A 530 61.49 -4.31 7.16
N ALA A 531 60.39 -3.57 7.21
CA ALA A 531 59.61 -3.24 6.02
C ALA A 531 60.43 -2.45 4.99
N ARG A 532 61.32 -1.55 5.43
CA ARG A 532 62.19 -0.74 4.56
C ARG A 532 63.48 -1.45 4.13
N SER A 533 63.79 -2.62 4.68
CA SER A 533 65.02 -3.37 4.36
C SER A 533 65.07 -3.90 2.92
N GLY A 534 63.92 -3.92 2.23
CA GLY A 534 63.78 -4.52 0.89
C GLY A 534 63.80 -6.05 0.87
N LYS A 535 63.87 -6.71 2.05
CA LYS A 535 63.80 -8.17 2.19
C LYS A 535 62.37 -8.69 2.18
N TRP A 536 61.41 -7.89 2.63
CA TRP A 536 60.00 -8.24 2.62
C TRP A 536 59.45 -8.13 1.20
N HIS A 537 58.71 -9.17 0.82
CA HIS A 537 58.01 -9.26 -0.45
C HIS A 537 56.51 -9.19 -0.16
N CYS A 538 55.78 -8.75 -1.16
CA CYS A 538 54.32 -8.67 -1.10
C CYS A 538 53.74 -9.35 -2.33
N LEU A 539 52.55 -9.91 -2.15
CA LEU A 539 51.73 -10.44 -3.22
C LEU A 539 50.85 -9.28 -3.71
N PRO A 540 51.04 -8.78 -4.95
CA PRO A 540 50.26 -7.66 -5.46
C PRO A 540 48.81 -8.10 -5.71
N TYR A 541 47.89 -7.14 -5.57
CA TYR A 541 46.53 -7.32 -6.06
C TYR A 541 46.55 -7.58 -7.58
N HIS A 542 45.75 -8.53 -8.04
CA HIS A 542 45.60 -8.82 -9.46
C HIS A 542 44.28 -8.22 -9.94
N ASN A 543 44.32 -7.50 -11.06
CA ASN A 543 43.13 -6.97 -11.69
C ASN A 543 42.16 -8.13 -12.01
N PRO A 544 40.90 -8.09 -11.56
CA PRO A 544 39.97 -9.21 -11.79
C PRO A 544 39.60 -9.39 -13.27
N GLU A 545 39.66 -8.34 -14.08
CA GLU A 545 39.34 -8.39 -15.52
C GLU A 545 40.53 -8.89 -16.35
N SER A 546 41.72 -8.34 -16.12
CA SER A 546 42.90 -8.65 -16.93
C SER A 546 43.82 -9.72 -16.34
N GLY A 547 43.66 -10.04 -15.05
CA GLY A 547 44.57 -10.90 -14.30
C GLY A 547 45.96 -10.28 -14.09
N ALA A 548 46.22 -9.05 -14.53
CA ALA A 548 47.54 -8.43 -14.40
C ALA A 548 47.79 -7.96 -12.95
N PRO A 549 49.01 -8.15 -12.41
CA PRO A 549 49.36 -7.59 -11.11
C PRO A 549 49.36 -6.06 -11.18
N MET A 550 48.79 -5.41 -10.17
CA MET A 550 48.68 -3.97 -10.06
C MET A 550 49.32 -3.47 -8.77
N GLU A 551 49.78 -2.22 -8.80
CA GLU A 551 50.16 -1.53 -7.59
C GLU A 551 48.94 -1.40 -6.66
N SER A 552 49.10 -1.78 -5.40
CA SER A 552 48.00 -1.86 -4.45
C SER A 552 48.47 -1.64 -3.01
N TRP A 553 47.59 -1.11 -2.18
CA TRP A 553 47.84 -0.95 -0.76
C TRP A 553 47.51 -2.24 0.01
N GLY A 554 48.28 -2.48 1.08
CA GLY A 554 48.13 -3.60 1.99
C GLY A 554 48.28 -3.18 3.44
N PHE A 555 47.68 -3.97 4.33
CA PHE A 555 47.77 -3.79 5.78
C PHE A 555 48.25 -5.09 6.41
N PHE A 556 49.22 -5.00 7.31
CA PHE A 556 49.78 -6.15 7.98
C PHE A 556 49.84 -5.93 9.50
N PRO A 557 49.12 -6.74 10.30
CA PRO A 557 49.25 -6.70 11.73
C PRO A 557 50.57 -7.35 12.15
N TYR A 558 51.40 -6.61 12.88
CA TYR A 558 52.67 -7.08 13.42
C TYR A 558 52.62 -7.17 14.94
N ALA A 559 53.01 -8.33 15.47
CA ALA A 559 53.10 -8.55 16.91
C ALA A 559 54.54 -8.51 17.45
N GLY A 560 55.53 -8.22 16.59
CA GLY A 560 56.94 -8.24 16.93
C GLY A 560 57.61 -9.61 16.79
N PRO A 561 58.95 -9.62 16.71
CA PRO A 561 59.70 -10.79 17.13
C PRO A 561 59.60 -10.88 18.66
N THR A 562 59.45 -12.09 19.16
CA THR A 562 59.52 -12.38 20.58
C THR A 562 60.94 -12.05 21.07
N PRO A 563 61.11 -11.24 22.13
CA PRO A 563 62.42 -10.97 22.72
C PRO A 563 63.05 -12.23 23.31
#